data_AF-A0A2N0ZWV3-F1
#
_entry.id   AF-A0A2N0ZWV3-F1
#
_cell.length_a   1.000
_cell.length_b   1.000
_cell.length_c   1.000
_cell.angle_alpha   90.00
_cell.angle_beta   90.00
_cell.angle_gamma   90.00
#
_symmetry.space_group_name_H-M   'P 1'
#
loop_
_entity.id
_entity.type
_entity.pdbx_description
1 polymer ?
#
loop_
_entity_poly.entity_id
_entity_poly.type
_entity_poly.pdbx_seq_one_letter_code
_entity_poly.pdbx_strand_id
1 'polypeptide(L)'
;MFIDWLKEFSGMSGGAIFISIVGATWLLANNIYMLSLKSKSKLIENETSIRLNRLADKQLDVMLLLYEQFAELDGNLQYYSGPFDWNLLAKDPDFISLYHGICEFQKSFNKSKVFLPKSLENEFVTFINCSMKIKSVFRTITDPNFSLSDEDYLKDKSLDDMKHLATEIPKIKESIESKYRQILHVGL
;
A
#
# COMPACT_ATOMS: atom_id res chain seq x y z
N MET A 1 -36.70 33.35 -43.29
CA MET A 1 -36.66 32.25 -44.28
C MET A 1 -37.26 30.93 -43.74
N PHE A 2 -36.71 30.27 -42.71
CA PHE A 2 -37.32 29.04 -42.15
C PHE A 2 -38.66 29.29 -41.43
N ILE A 3 -38.78 30.42 -40.73
CA ILE A 3 -40.00 30.83 -40.01
C ILE A 3 -41.11 31.27 -40.97
N ASP A 4 -40.76 31.85 -42.13
CA ASP A 4 -41.73 32.28 -43.15
C ASP A 4 -42.29 31.09 -43.92
N TRP A 5 -41.45 30.08 -44.18
CA TRP A 5 -41.84 28.79 -44.78
C TRP A 5 -42.78 27.97 -43.86
N LEU A 6 -42.58 28.03 -42.54
CA LEU A 6 -43.47 27.41 -41.54
C LEU A 6 -44.87 28.05 -41.48
N LYS A 7 -44.99 29.35 -41.79
CA LYS A 7 -46.29 30.05 -41.80
C LYS A 7 -47.17 29.62 -42.98
N GLU A 8 -46.59 29.31 -44.14
CA GLU A 8 -47.33 28.79 -45.30
C GLU A 8 -47.97 27.41 -45.05
N PHE A 9 -47.37 26.57 -44.20
CA PHE A 9 -47.90 25.25 -43.86
C PHE A 9 -48.98 25.24 -42.77
N SER A 10 -49.13 26.35 -42.03
CA SER A 10 -50.05 26.45 -40.89
C SER A 10 -51.55 26.46 -41.26
N GLY A 11 -51.87 26.66 -42.55
CA GLY A 11 -53.24 26.68 -43.07
C GLY A 11 -53.78 25.34 -43.60
N MET A 12 -52.97 24.27 -43.64
CA MET A 12 -53.38 22.94 -44.14
C MET A 12 -53.11 21.87 -43.08
N SER A 13 -53.96 20.83 -43.04
CA SER A 13 -53.82 19.66 -42.16
C SER A 13 -52.42 19.00 -42.18
N GLY A 14 -51.62 19.25 -43.21
CA GLY A 14 -50.22 18.83 -43.33
C GLY A 14 -49.23 19.54 -42.40
N GLY A 15 -49.48 20.79 -41.96
CA GLY A 15 -48.58 21.51 -41.06
C GLY A 15 -48.53 20.92 -39.65
N ALA A 16 -49.69 20.49 -39.13
CA ALA A 16 -49.78 19.81 -37.84
C ALA A 16 -49.10 18.43 -37.87
N ILE A 17 -49.22 17.70 -38.99
CA ILE A 17 -48.52 16.43 -39.22
C ILE A 17 -47.01 16.64 -39.27
N PHE A 18 -46.54 17.69 -39.97
CA PHE A 18 -45.11 18.00 -40.07
C PHE A 18 -44.50 18.37 -38.71
N ILE A 19 -45.14 19.25 -37.94
CA ILE A 19 -44.68 19.62 -36.59
C ILE A 19 -44.66 18.39 -35.66
N SER A 20 -45.65 17.49 -35.79
CA SER A 20 -45.70 16.26 -35.01
C SER A 20 -44.57 15.29 -35.36
N ILE A 21 -44.24 15.15 -36.66
CA ILE A 21 -43.13 14.30 -37.12
C ILE A 21 -41.79 14.88 -36.68
N VAL A 22 -41.58 16.19 -36.81
CA VAL A 22 -40.35 16.86 -36.37
C VAL A 22 -40.18 16.78 -34.85
N GLY A 23 -41.26 16.98 -34.08
CA GLY A 23 -41.25 16.80 -32.63
C GLY A 23 -40.96 15.36 -32.21
N ALA A 24 -41.56 14.37 -32.87
CA ALA A 24 -41.35 12.94 -32.60
C ALA A 24 -39.92 12.49 -32.95
N THR A 25 -39.38 12.95 -34.08
CA THR A 25 -37.99 12.66 -34.49
C THR A 25 -36.97 13.32 -33.57
N TRP A 26 -37.22 14.56 -33.11
CA TRP A 26 -36.38 15.21 -32.11
C TRP A 26 -36.42 14.47 -30.77
N LEU A 27 -37.60 14.06 -30.29
CA LEU A 27 -37.76 13.24 -29.08
C LEU A 27 -37.02 11.89 -29.20
N LEU A 28 -37.15 11.21 -30.34
CA LEU A 28 -36.43 9.96 -30.61
C LEU A 28 -34.91 10.16 -30.61
N ALA A 29 -34.41 11.19 -31.30
CA ALA A 29 -32.99 11.51 -31.32
C ALA A 29 -32.46 11.82 -29.92
N ASN A 30 -33.23 12.57 -29.11
CA ASN A 30 -32.86 12.91 -27.74
C ASN A 30 -32.89 11.67 -26.82
N ASN A 31 -33.85 10.77 -27.02
CA ASN A 31 -33.94 9.52 -26.27
C ASN A 31 -32.79 8.55 -26.62
N ILE A 32 -32.43 8.44 -27.90
CA ILE A 32 -31.25 7.68 -28.36
C ILE A 32 -29.97 8.27 -27.78
N TYR A 33 -29.84 9.60 -27.77
CA TYR A 33 -28.71 10.29 -27.17
C TYR A 33 -28.61 10.03 -25.65
N MET A 34 -29.73 10.09 -24.94
CA MET A 34 -29.80 9.79 -23.51
C MET A 34 -29.46 8.32 -23.20
N LEU A 35 -29.91 7.37 -24.02
CA LEU A 35 -29.56 5.96 -23.88
C LEU A 35 -28.06 5.72 -24.12
N SER A 36 -27.48 6.41 -25.11
CA SER A 36 -26.03 6.38 -25.39
C SER A 36 -25.22 6.93 -24.20
N LEU A 37 -25.65 8.05 -23.61
CA LEU A 37 -25.01 8.61 -22.42
C LEU A 37 -25.09 7.67 -21.20
N LYS A 38 -26.27 7.06 -20.95
CA LYS A 38 -26.43 6.06 -19.87
C LYS A 38 -25.52 4.85 -20.07
N SER A 39 -25.41 4.35 -21.31
CA SER A 39 -24.51 3.25 -21.65
C SER A 39 -23.04 3.62 -21.38
N LYS A 40 -22.62 4.82 -21.78
CA LYS A 40 -21.26 5.32 -21.50
C LYS A 40 -20.99 5.48 -20.00
N SER A 41 -21.95 6.00 -19.23
CA SER A 41 -21.82 6.08 -17.76
C SER A 41 -21.60 4.71 -17.14
N LYS A 42 -22.43 3.73 -17.53
CA LYS A 42 -22.33 2.35 -17.02
C LYS A 42 -21.00 1.68 -17.40
N LEU A 43 -20.47 1.98 -18.58
CA LEU A 43 -19.16 1.48 -19.00
C LEU A 43 -18.04 2.06 -18.13
N ILE A 44 -18.09 3.37 -17.84
CA ILE A 44 -17.13 4.04 -16.95
C ILE A 44 -17.24 3.49 -15.52
N GLU A 45 -18.46 3.29 -15.01
CA GLU A 45 -18.69 2.69 -13.69
C GLU A 45 -18.08 1.29 -13.60
N ASN A 46 -18.31 0.45 -14.62
CA ASN A 46 -17.73 -0.90 -14.68
C ASN A 46 -16.20 -0.85 -14.76
N GLU A 47 -15.60 0.00 -15.61
CA GLU A 47 -14.15 0.14 -15.68
C GLU A 47 -13.55 0.61 -14.35
N THR A 48 -14.21 1.54 -13.69
CA THR A 48 -13.78 2.06 -12.39
C THR A 48 -13.85 0.98 -11.32
N SER A 49 -14.94 0.20 -11.28
CA SER A 49 -15.08 -0.95 -10.39
C SER A 49 -13.98 -1.99 -10.62
N ILE A 50 -13.67 -2.33 -11.88
CA ILE A 50 -12.59 -3.27 -12.22
C ILE A 50 -11.23 -2.73 -11.75
N ARG A 51 -10.95 -1.43 -11.95
CA ARG A 51 -9.70 -0.80 -11.51
C ARG A 51 -9.56 -0.81 -9.98
N LEU A 52 -10.65 -0.55 -9.26
CA LEU A 52 -10.67 -0.58 -7.80
C LEU A 52 -10.45 -2.00 -7.27
N ASN A 53 -11.09 -3.02 -7.86
CA ASN A 53 -10.86 -4.41 -7.47
C ASN A 53 -9.40 -4.83 -7.67
N ARG A 54 -8.81 -4.53 -8.83
CA ARG A 54 -7.39 -4.82 -9.08
C ARG A 54 -6.44 -4.09 -8.11
N LEU A 55 -6.81 -2.89 -7.68
CA LEU A 55 -6.05 -2.14 -6.68
C LEU A 55 -6.15 -2.81 -5.31
N ALA A 56 -7.34 -3.29 -4.93
CA ALA A 56 -7.57 -4.02 -3.68
C ALA A 56 -6.80 -5.35 -3.64
N ASP A 57 -6.81 -6.11 -4.74
CA ASP A 57 -6.03 -7.36 -4.87
C ASP A 57 -4.53 -7.07 -4.68
N LYS A 58 -4.02 -6.06 -5.38
CA LYS A 58 -2.62 -5.65 -5.27
C LYS A 58 -2.26 -5.16 -3.87
N GLN A 59 -3.17 -4.48 -3.20
CA GLN A 59 -3.00 -4.04 -1.82
C GLN A 59 -2.91 -5.25 -0.87
N LEU A 60 -3.76 -6.26 -1.05
CA LEU A 60 -3.71 -7.50 -0.28
C LEU A 60 -2.39 -8.26 -0.50
N ASP A 61 -1.95 -8.39 -1.75
CA ASP A 61 -0.68 -9.05 -2.08
C ASP A 61 0.52 -8.36 -1.42
N VAL A 62 0.56 -7.01 -1.48
CA VAL A 62 1.61 -6.22 -0.84
C VAL A 62 1.59 -6.40 0.68
N MET A 63 0.39 -6.40 1.26
CA MET A 63 0.22 -6.61 2.70
C MET A 63 0.76 -8.00 3.10
N LEU A 64 0.31 -9.07 2.43
CA LEU A 64 0.79 -10.43 2.71
C LEU A 64 2.31 -10.56 2.58
N LEU A 65 2.88 -10.07 1.48
CA LEU A 65 4.34 -10.09 1.25
C LEU A 65 5.12 -9.40 2.39
N LEU A 66 4.68 -8.21 2.79
CA LEU A 66 5.36 -7.47 3.85
C LEU A 66 5.18 -8.12 5.21
N TYR A 67 4.03 -8.75 5.48
CA TYR A 67 3.81 -9.49 6.72
C TYR A 67 4.67 -10.75 6.80
N GLU A 68 4.80 -11.50 5.70
CA GLU A 68 5.66 -12.69 5.64
C GLU A 68 7.12 -12.33 5.93
N GLN A 69 7.65 -11.31 5.24
CA GLN A 69 9.01 -10.82 5.49
C GLN A 69 9.19 -10.29 6.92
N PHE A 70 8.18 -9.60 7.46
CA PHE A 70 8.19 -9.16 8.84
C PHE A 70 8.23 -10.33 9.84
N ALA A 71 7.42 -11.36 9.63
CA ALA A 71 7.33 -12.51 10.53
C ALA A 71 8.64 -13.32 10.57
N GLU A 72 9.31 -13.45 9.42
CA GLU A 72 10.64 -14.05 9.33
C GLU A 72 11.69 -13.23 10.11
N LEU A 73 11.65 -11.90 10.00
CA LEU A 73 12.57 -11.01 10.70
C LEU A 73 12.31 -10.91 12.20
N ASP A 74 11.05 -10.90 12.63
CA ASP A 74 10.64 -10.86 14.05
C ASP A 74 11.28 -12.01 14.85
N GLY A 75 11.16 -13.24 14.34
CA GLY A 75 11.74 -14.43 15.01
C GLY A 75 13.25 -14.33 15.19
N ASN A 76 13.95 -13.83 14.16
CA ASN A 76 15.40 -13.67 14.20
C ASN A 76 15.83 -12.50 15.09
N LEU A 77 15.11 -11.38 15.09
CA LEU A 77 15.43 -10.20 15.90
C LEU A 77 15.38 -10.48 17.40
N GLN A 78 14.42 -11.30 17.85
CA GLN A 78 14.31 -11.69 19.25
C GLN A 78 15.44 -12.61 19.71
N TYR A 79 15.99 -13.43 18.81
CA TYR A 79 17.13 -14.29 19.13
C TYR A 79 18.40 -13.45 19.42
N TYR A 80 18.59 -12.37 18.65
CA TYR A 80 19.77 -11.50 18.76
C TYR A 80 19.61 -10.33 19.75
N SER A 81 18.65 -10.35 20.67
CA SER A 81 18.46 -9.31 21.68
C SER A 81 19.21 -9.53 23.00
N GLY A 82 20.22 -10.41 23.03
CA GLY A 82 21.03 -10.75 24.20
C GLY A 82 22.46 -10.16 24.22
N PRO A 83 23.24 -10.42 25.28
CA PRO A 83 24.67 -10.13 25.30
C PRO A 83 25.43 -11.14 24.44
N PHE A 84 26.22 -10.67 23.47
CA PHE A 84 27.01 -11.51 22.56
C PHE A 84 28.49 -11.13 22.57
N ASP A 85 29.34 -12.08 22.17
CA ASP A 85 30.70 -11.77 21.74
C ASP A 85 30.65 -11.16 20.33
N TRP A 86 30.96 -9.86 20.25
CA TRP A 86 30.88 -9.08 19.02
C TRP A 86 31.78 -9.59 17.90
N ASN A 87 32.94 -10.17 18.26
CA ASN A 87 33.88 -10.71 17.27
C ASN A 87 33.36 -12.00 16.65
N LEU A 88 32.61 -12.80 17.41
CA LEU A 88 31.94 -14.00 16.90
C LEU A 88 30.69 -13.64 16.10
N LEU A 89 29.91 -12.66 16.57
CA LEU A 89 28.71 -12.18 15.90
C LEU A 89 29.01 -11.60 14.51
N ALA A 90 30.14 -10.91 14.34
CA ALA A 90 30.56 -10.37 13.04
C ALA A 90 30.80 -11.44 11.96
N LYS A 91 31.04 -12.70 12.36
CA LYS A 91 31.27 -13.84 11.47
C LYS A 91 30.10 -14.81 11.41
N ASP A 92 29.05 -14.55 12.18
CA ASP A 92 27.86 -15.40 12.26
C ASP A 92 27.04 -15.26 10.96
N PRO A 93 26.91 -16.34 10.15
CA PRO A 93 26.13 -16.30 8.91
C PRO A 93 24.66 -15.96 9.14
N ASP A 94 24.08 -16.35 10.28
CA ASP A 94 22.67 -16.11 10.59
C ASP A 94 22.44 -14.63 10.94
N PHE A 95 23.39 -14.00 11.64
CA PHE A 95 23.37 -12.57 11.91
C PHE A 95 23.56 -11.73 10.64
N ILE A 96 24.47 -12.16 9.75
CA ILE A 96 24.67 -11.55 8.44
C ILE A 96 23.39 -11.67 7.60
N SER A 97 22.74 -12.84 7.61
CA SER A 97 21.46 -13.08 6.95
C SER A 97 20.37 -12.15 7.48
N LEU A 98 20.24 -12.01 8.80
CA LEU A 98 19.31 -11.07 9.43
C LEU A 98 19.56 -9.63 8.96
N TYR A 99 20.81 -9.19 8.94
CA TYR A 99 21.17 -7.86 8.44
C TYR A 99 20.72 -7.64 6.98
N HIS A 100 20.95 -8.63 6.11
CA HIS A 100 20.53 -8.57 4.72
C HIS A 100 19.00 -8.57 4.61
N GLY A 101 18.31 -9.42 5.37
CA GLY A 101 16.86 -9.48 5.42
C GLY A 101 16.23 -8.14 5.84
N ILE A 102 16.78 -7.46 6.85
CA ILE A 102 16.33 -6.12 7.25
C ILE A 102 16.48 -5.11 6.09
N CYS A 103 17.60 -5.17 5.37
CA CYS A 103 17.84 -4.28 4.22
C CYS A 103 16.90 -4.60 3.06
N GLU A 104 16.60 -5.87 2.79
CA GLU A 104 15.64 -6.28 1.77
C GLU A 104 14.22 -5.88 2.14
N PHE A 105 13.80 -6.09 3.37
CA PHE A 105 12.52 -5.64 3.89
C PHE A 105 12.33 -4.13 3.71
N GLN A 106 13.34 -3.32 4.07
CA GLN A 106 13.29 -1.88 3.85
C GLN A 106 13.12 -1.51 2.37
N LYS A 107 13.78 -2.24 1.45
CA LYS A 107 13.62 -2.04 0.01
C LYS A 107 12.21 -2.42 -0.47
N SER A 108 11.69 -3.56 -0.03
CA SER A 108 10.33 -4.03 -0.34
C SER A 108 9.30 -3.01 0.14
N PHE A 109 9.42 -2.57 1.39
CA PHE A 109 8.54 -1.56 1.97
C PHE A 109 8.54 -0.26 1.17
N ASN A 110 9.72 0.28 0.84
CA ASN A 110 9.81 1.54 0.10
C ASN A 110 9.17 1.47 -1.30
N LYS A 111 9.23 0.31 -1.97
CA LYS A 111 8.59 0.08 -3.27
C LYS A 111 7.07 -0.05 -3.16
N SER A 112 6.60 -0.63 -2.06
CA SER A 112 5.21 -1.08 -1.93
C SER A 112 4.34 -0.21 -1.03
N LYS A 113 4.93 0.73 -0.27
CA LYS A 113 4.21 1.60 0.68
C LYS A 113 3.04 2.38 0.09
N VAL A 114 3.06 2.69 -1.22
CA VAL A 114 1.98 3.41 -1.90
C VAL A 114 0.66 2.63 -1.92
N PHE A 115 0.73 1.31 -1.76
CA PHE A 115 -0.42 0.41 -1.73
C PHE A 115 -0.87 0.08 -0.31
N LEU A 116 -0.17 0.56 0.73
CA LEU A 116 -0.51 0.25 2.12
C LEU A 116 -1.51 1.25 2.70
N PRO A 117 -2.43 0.79 3.57
CA PRO A 117 -3.14 1.67 4.47
C PRO A 117 -2.15 2.46 5.33
N LYS A 118 -2.40 3.76 5.49
CA LYS A 118 -1.54 4.65 6.29
C LYS A 118 -1.37 4.19 7.74
N SER A 119 -2.38 3.52 8.30
CA SER A 119 -2.31 2.92 9.62
C SER A 119 -1.27 1.80 9.73
N LEU A 120 -1.12 0.97 8.69
CA LEU A 120 -0.09 -0.08 8.62
C LEU A 120 1.28 0.48 8.24
N GLU A 121 1.31 1.49 7.35
CA GLU A 121 2.55 2.17 6.98
C GLU A 121 3.34 2.64 8.21
N ASN A 122 2.66 3.29 9.15
CA ASN A 122 3.29 3.77 10.39
C ASN A 122 3.92 2.65 11.22
N GLU A 123 3.27 1.49 11.32
CA GLU A 123 3.81 0.37 12.11
C GLU A 123 5.05 -0.22 11.46
N PHE A 124 5.01 -0.40 10.13
CA PHE A 124 6.18 -0.89 9.39
C PHE A 124 7.34 0.11 9.42
N VAL A 125 7.07 1.43 9.39
CA VAL A 125 8.10 2.45 9.61
C VAL A 125 8.73 2.31 10.99
N THR A 126 7.92 2.13 12.04
CA THR A 126 8.41 1.91 13.41
C THR A 126 9.26 0.64 13.50
N PHE A 127 8.81 -0.45 12.87
CA PHE A 127 9.58 -1.68 12.78
C PHE A 127 10.93 -1.47 12.09
N ILE A 128 10.96 -0.82 10.92
CA ILE A 128 12.19 -0.52 10.18
C ILE A 128 13.14 0.32 11.03
N ASN A 129 12.63 1.35 11.69
CA ASN A 129 13.46 2.20 12.54
C ASN A 129 14.06 1.41 13.71
N CYS A 130 13.30 0.50 14.31
CA CYS A 130 13.78 -0.41 15.34
C CYS A 130 14.85 -1.35 14.78
N SER A 131 14.57 -2.08 13.70
CA SER A 131 15.45 -3.08 13.12
C SER A 131 16.75 -2.48 12.57
N MET A 132 16.73 -1.22 12.13
CA MET A 132 17.92 -0.50 11.65
C MET A 132 18.98 -0.29 12.73
N LYS A 133 18.66 -0.44 14.02
CA LYS A 133 19.65 -0.48 15.11
C LYS A 133 20.63 -1.64 14.94
N ILE A 134 20.14 -2.81 14.50
CA ILE A 134 21.00 -3.98 14.17
C ILE A 134 21.99 -3.63 13.06
N LYS A 135 21.57 -2.87 12.06
CA LYS A 135 22.46 -2.41 10.99
C LYS A 135 23.57 -1.49 11.51
N SER A 136 23.28 -0.64 12.51
CA SER A 136 24.32 0.16 13.16
C SER A 136 25.34 -0.74 13.86
N VAL A 137 24.86 -1.71 14.64
CA VAL A 137 25.73 -2.67 15.35
C VAL A 137 26.59 -3.45 14.36
N PHE A 138 25.98 -4.02 13.32
CA PHE A 138 26.70 -4.77 12.28
C PHE A 138 27.81 -3.93 11.63
N ARG A 139 27.54 -2.66 11.29
CA ARG A 139 28.55 -1.77 10.72
C ARG A 139 29.71 -1.50 11.67
N THR A 140 29.43 -1.31 12.95
CA THR A 140 30.48 -1.06 13.95
C THR A 140 31.38 -2.28 14.15
N ILE A 141 30.80 -3.48 14.27
CA ILE A 141 31.58 -4.71 14.53
C ILE A 141 32.33 -5.22 13.28
N THR A 142 31.95 -4.75 12.09
CA THR A 142 32.62 -5.09 10.82
C THR A 142 33.61 -4.03 10.36
N ASP A 143 33.76 -2.92 11.09
CA ASP A 143 34.73 -1.88 10.77
C ASP A 143 36.17 -2.43 10.95
N PRO A 144 37.05 -2.30 9.94
CA PRO A 144 38.45 -2.72 10.06
C PRO A 144 39.22 -2.05 11.20
N ASN A 145 38.75 -0.89 11.68
CA ASN A 145 39.35 -0.12 12.76
C ASN A 145 38.72 -0.40 14.13
N PHE A 146 37.86 -1.43 14.24
CA PHE A 146 37.18 -1.78 15.48
C PHE A 146 38.19 -1.95 16.64
N SER A 147 38.01 -1.18 17.70
CA SER A 147 38.93 -1.08 18.83
C SER A 147 38.26 -1.47 20.16
N LEU A 148 39.08 -1.69 21.20
CA LEU A 148 38.60 -1.97 22.56
C LEU A 148 37.65 -0.89 23.12
N SER A 149 37.86 0.40 22.77
CA SER A 149 36.94 1.46 23.17
C SER A 149 35.58 1.38 22.47
N ASP A 150 35.54 0.83 21.25
CA ASP A 150 34.28 0.58 20.54
C ASP A 150 33.54 -0.62 21.16
N GLU A 151 34.27 -1.58 21.73
CA GLU A 151 33.69 -2.74 22.42
C GLU A 151 32.95 -2.35 23.70
N ASP A 152 33.53 -1.46 24.51
CA ASP A 152 32.88 -0.94 25.73
C ASP A 152 31.70 -0.01 25.38
N TYR A 153 31.83 0.82 24.36
CA TYR A 153 30.72 1.63 23.84
C TYR A 153 29.57 0.75 23.31
N LEU A 154 29.90 -0.32 22.59
CA LEU A 154 28.92 -1.28 22.11
C LEU A 154 28.24 -1.98 23.27
N LYS A 155 28.96 -2.41 24.31
CA LYS A 155 28.33 -3.08 25.46
C LYS A 155 27.18 -2.27 26.05
N ASP A 156 27.38 -0.98 26.31
CA ASP A 156 26.32 -0.17 26.93
C ASP A 156 25.20 0.18 25.94
N LYS A 157 25.56 0.70 24.76
CA LYS A 157 24.57 1.18 23.79
C LYS A 157 23.81 0.04 23.11
N SER A 158 24.50 -1.03 22.72
CA SER A 158 23.84 -2.17 22.09
C SER A 158 22.94 -2.88 23.09
N LEU A 159 23.31 -2.99 24.37
CA LEU A 159 22.45 -3.62 25.38
C LEU A 159 21.13 -2.85 25.53
N ASP A 160 21.18 -1.51 25.52
CA ASP A 160 19.99 -0.68 25.54
C ASP A 160 19.18 -0.79 24.24
N ASP A 161 19.84 -0.82 23.08
CA ASP A 161 19.18 -1.02 21.79
C ASP A 161 18.56 -2.43 21.66
N MET A 162 19.19 -3.45 22.21
CA MET A 162 18.71 -4.84 22.24
C MET A 162 17.55 -5.01 23.22
N LYS A 163 17.61 -4.40 24.42
CA LYS A 163 16.45 -4.34 25.34
C LYS A 163 15.27 -3.61 24.72
N HIS A 164 15.55 -2.52 24.01
CA HIS A 164 14.54 -1.79 23.26
C HIS A 164 13.91 -2.67 22.17
N LEU A 165 14.72 -3.40 21.40
CA LEU A 165 14.21 -4.37 20.41
C LEU A 165 13.36 -5.46 21.04
N ALA A 166 13.84 -6.09 22.13
CA ALA A 166 13.10 -7.11 22.86
C ALA A 166 11.74 -6.63 23.38
N THR A 167 11.62 -5.33 23.66
CA THR A 167 10.38 -4.72 24.19
C THR A 167 9.45 -4.22 23.09
N GLU A 168 9.98 -3.58 22.05
CA GLU A 168 9.19 -2.90 21.03
C GLU A 168 8.74 -3.85 19.91
N ILE A 169 9.57 -4.81 19.51
CA ILE A 169 9.23 -5.74 18.42
C ILE A 169 7.93 -6.52 18.71
N PRO A 170 7.73 -7.11 19.91
CA PRO A 170 6.46 -7.76 20.24
C PRO A 170 5.24 -6.82 20.20
N LYS A 171 5.38 -5.58 20.68
CA LYS A 171 4.30 -4.59 20.63
C LYS A 171 3.93 -4.21 19.20
N ILE A 172 4.94 -4.02 18.36
CA ILE A 172 4.75 -3.72 16.94
C ILE A 172 4.07 -4.90 16.25
N LYS A 173 4.45 -6.14 16.57
CA LYS A 173 3.78 -7.34 16.07
C LYS A 173 2.29 -7.36 16.41
N GLU A 174 1.95 -7.19 17.68
CA GLU A 174 0.55 -7.16 18.14
C GLU A 174 -0.25 -6.05 17.43
N SER A 175 0.36 -4.87 17.29
CA SER A 175 -0.23 -3.73 16.59
C SER A 175 -0.49 -4.01 15.11
N ILE A 176 0.50 -4.58 14.41
CA ILE A 176 0.38 -4.99 13.00
C ILE A 176 -0.74 -6.04 12.88
N GLU A 177 -0.69 -7.13 13.64
CA GLU A 177 -1.69 -8.19 13.57
C GLU A 177 -3.11 -7.69 13.87
N SER A 178 -3.26 -6.79 14.85
CA SER A 178 -4.55 -6.16 15.16
C SER A 178 -5.07 -5.34 13.97
N LYS A 179 -4.21 -4.55 13.32
CA LYS A 179 -4.60 -3.76 12.13
C LYS A 179 -4.92 -4.64 10.93
N TYR A 180 -4.18 -5.73 10.72
CA TYR A 180 -4.50 -6.73 9.70
C TYR A 180 -5.89 -7.32 9.92
N ARG A 181 -6.21 -7.74 11.15
CA ARG A 181 -7.55 -8.25 11.48
C ARG A 181 -8.63 -7.22 11.23
N GLN A 182 -8.43 -5.96 11.62
CA GLN A 182 -9.39 -4.89 11.36
C GLN A 182 -9.65 -4.69 9.86
N ILE A 183 -8.59 -4.70 9.04
CA ILE A 183 -8.72 -4.54 7.59
C ILE A 183 -9.47 -5.73 6.97
N LEU A 184 -9.16 -6.94 7.42
CA LEU A 184 -9.85 -8.16 6.97
C LEU A 184 -11.32 -8.21 7.42
N HIS A 185 -11.64 -7.70 8.61
CA HIS A 185 -13.01 -7.65 9.14
C HIS A 185 -13.88 -6.54 8.52
N VAL A 186 -13.27 -5.48 7.98
CA VAL A 186 -13.98 -4.39 7.29
C VAL A 186 -14.09 -4.66 5.77
N GLY A 187 -13.25 -5.56 5.25
CA GLY A 187 -13.20 -5.96 3.83
C GLY A 187 -13.95 -7.25 3.46
N LEU A 188 -14.65 -7.89 4.42
CA LEU A 188 -15.54 -9.05 4.24
C LEU A 188 -16.95 -8.71 4.71
#